data_AF-A0AAD1WWC8-F1
#
_entry.id   AF-A0AAD1WWC8-F1
#
_cell.length_a   1.000
_cell.length_b   1.000
_cell.length_c   1.000
_cell.angle_alpha   90.00
_cell.angle_beta   90.00
_cell.angle_gamma   90.00
#
_symmetry.space_group_name_H-M   'P 1'
#
loop_
_entity.id
_entity.type
_entity.pdbx_description
1 polymer ?
#
loop_
_entity_poly.entity_id
_entity_poly.type
_entity_poly.pdbx_seq_one_letter_code
_entity_poly.pdbx_strand_id
1 'polypeptide(L)'
;LTVFSPYGDGWASQLLGIDLKRNIMVRWKRHTRPFLSGSYQSFREERTIPREIDLIGGHKNTVIVLNIGVHFRPHPLHLYIRRIINIQRALKRLFLRSPETKVIIKTEHSGENEKAFELNSSFHGYVQYLIMEQIFKDLNVGFVNAWDMTNAFNSNIIHPPNTYIQHEVDMLMTYIC
;
A
#
# COMPACT_ATOMS: atom_id res chain seq x y z
N LEU A 1 2.14 -1.12 -22.80
CA LEU A 1 1.68 -0.23 -21.72
C LEU A 1 2.28 1.15 -21.95
N THR A 2 1.46 2.18 -22.13
CA THR A 2 1.92 3.58 -22.21
C THR A 2 1.82 4.19 -20.82
N VAL A 3 2.89 4.82 -20.33
CA VAL A 3 2.98 5.35 -18.96
C VAL A 3 3.08 6.88 -18.99
N PHE A 4 2.29 7.53 -18.13
CA PHE A 4 2.21 8.98 -17.97
C PHE A 4 2.48 9.38 -16.51
N SER A 5 3.13 10.53 -16.31
CA SER A 5 3.21 11.22 -15.01
C SER A 5 2.40 12.52 -15.06
N PRO A 6 1.14 12.53 -14.57
CA PRO A 6 0.21 13.63 -14.84
C PRO A 6 0.57 14.96 -14.15
N TYR A 7 1.41 14.95 -13.11
CA TYR A 7 1.63 16.11 -12.24
C TYR A 7 3.10 16.46 -11.98
N GLY A 8 4.04 15.91 -12.75
CA GLY A 8 5.47 16.27 -12.72
C GLY A 8 6.42 15.09 -12.50
N ASP A 9 7.68 15.39 -12.23
CA ASP A 9 8.75 14.40 -12.15
C ASP A 9 9.09 14.02 -10.69
N GLY A 10 9.48 12.76 -10.47
CA GLY A 10 9.92 12.24 -9.17
C GLY A 10 9.41 10.83 -8.91
N TRP A 11 10.13 10.06 -8.09
CA TRP A 11 9.78 8.66 -7.82
C TRP A 11 8.43 8.47 -7.11
N ALA A 12 7.91 9.52 -6.48
CA ALA A 12 6.70 9.50 -5.71
C ALA A 12 5.52 10.26 -6.38
N SER A 13 5.67 10.67 -7.64
CA SER A 13 4.59 11.24 -8.44
C SER A 13 3.56 10.19 -8.83
N GLN A 14 2.32 10.60 -9.04
CA GLN A 14 1.29 9.69 -9.53
C GLN A 14 1.68 9.13 -10.90
N LEU A 15 1.58 7.82 -11.08
CA LEU A 15 1.81 7.15 -12.36
C LEU A 15 0.49 6.61 -12.91
N LEU A 16 0.30 6.74 -14.22
CA LEU A 16 -0.82 6.19 -14.96
C LEU A 16 -0.31 5.35 -16.13
N GLY A 17 -0.53 4.05 -16.08
CA GLY A 17 -0.28 3.12 -17.18
C GLY A 17 -1.59 2.77 -17.89
N ILE A 18 -1.62 2.87 -19.22
CA ILE A 18 -2.78 2.49 -20.03
C ILE A 18 -2.35 1.52 -21.13
N ASP A 19 -3.09 0.42 -21.27
CA ASP A 19 -3.02 -0.49 -22.41
C ASP A 19 -4.41 -0.55 -23.06
N LEU A 20 -4.60 0.26 -24.12
CA LEU A 20 -5.87 0.34 -24.84
C LEU A 20 -6.21 -0.97 -25.56
N LYS A 21 -5.21 -1.74 -26.00
CA LYS A 21 -5.42 -3.01 -26.71
C LYS A 21 -6.01 -4.07 -25.78
N ARG A 22 -5.57 -4.09 -24.53
CA ARG A 22 -6.03 -5.04 -23.50
C ARG A 22 -7.11 -4.46 -22.58
N ASN A 23 -7.47 -3.19 -22.75
CA ASN A 23 -8.38 -2.44 -21.87
C ASN A 23 -7.93 -2.47 -20.39
N ILE A 24 -6.64 -2.24 -20.15
CA ILE A 24 -6.05 -2.23 -18.80
C ILE A 24 -5.63 -0.81 -18.43
N MET A 25 -5.98 -0.39 -17.22
CA MET A 25 -5.46 0.82 -16.59
C MET A 25 -4.82 0.47 -15.24
N VAL A 26 -3.60 0.93 -15.02
CA VAL A 26 -2.89 0.83 -13.75
C VAL A 26 -2.62 2.23 -13.25
N ARG A 27 -3.03 2.53 -12.02
CA ARG A 27 -2.75 3.82 -11.38
C ARG A 27 -2.00 3.58 -10.09
N TRP A 28 -0.81 4.17 -9.98
CA TRP A 28 -0.05 4.20 -8.74
C TRP A 28 -0.09 5.59 -8.13
N LYS A 29 -0.29 5.65 -6.82
CA LYS A 29 -0.32 6.91 -6.07
C LYS A 29 0.20 6.69 -4.66
N ARG A 30 1.12 7.56 -4.21
CA ARG A 30 1.55 7.60 -2.82
C ARG A 30 0.41 8.00 -1.87
N HIS A 31 0.49 7.59 -0.61
CA HIS A 31 -0.42 8.08 0.41
C HIS A 31 -0.10 9.52 0.84
N THR A 32 -1.06 10.19 1.46
CA THR A 32 -0.86 11.53 2.05
C THR A 32 0.10 11.48 3.23
N ARG A 33 0.42 12.66 3.78
CA ARG A 33 1.17 12.75 5.04
C ARG A 33 0.55 11.92 6.18
N PRO A 34 1.36 11.39 7.10
CA PRO A 34 2.83 11.41 7.10
C PRO A 34 3.40 10.59 5.94
N PHE A 35 4.41 11.14 5.26
CA PHE A 35 5.10 10.51 4.13
C PHE A 35 6.51 11.09 4.12
N LEU A 36 7.49 10.29 4.50
CA LEU A 36 8.88 10.72 4.57
C LEU A 36 9.53 10.57 3.20
N SER A 37 10.02 11.66 2.65
CA SER A 37 10.73 11.68 1.37
C SER A 37 11.91 12.63 1.47
N GLY A 38 13.06 12.20 0.93
CA GLY A 38 14.24 13.06 0.76
C GLY A 38 14.15 14.02 -0.44
N SER A 39 13.03 14.00 -1.17
CA SER A 39 12.83 14.81 -2.39
C SER A 39 11.55 15.63 -2.29
N TYR A 40 11.52 16.80 -2.95
CA TYR A 40 10.34 17.66 -2.98
C TYR A 40 9.09 16.88 -3.44
N GLN A 41 7.97 17.10 -2.75
CA GLN A 41 6.70 16.48 -3.05
C GLN A 41 5.66 17.56 -3.37
N SER A 42 5.08 17.49 -4.56
CA SER A 42 3.97 18.35 -4.94
C SER A 42 2.74 18.07 -4.09
N PHE A 43 2.00 19.13 -3.73
CA PHE A 43 0.72 19.05 -3.03
C PHE A 43 -0.47 18.85 -3.97
N ARG A 44 -0.27 19.00 -5.29
CA ARG A 44 -1.33 18.89 -6.29
C ARG A 44 -2.01 17.52 -6.29
N GLU A 45 -1.31 16.51 -5.78
CA GLU A 45 -1.76 15.12 -5.74
C GLU A 45 -2.34 14.72 -4.37
N GLU A 46 -2.42 15.62 -3.38
CA GLU A 46 -2.69 15.20 -2.00
C GLU A 46 -4.17 14.87 -1.77
N ARG A 47 -4.49 13.56 -1.71
CA ARG A 47 -5.80 13.04 -1.29
C ARG A 47 -5.62 11.80 -0.43
N THR A 48 -6.40 11.73 0.65
CA THR A 48 -6.33 10.62 1.61
C THR A 48 -6.76 9.31 0.95
N ILE A 49 -6.19 8.18 1.39
CA ILE A 49 -6.59 6.85 0.90
C ILE A 49 -8.13 6.64 1.01
N PRO A 50 -8.81 6.99 2.12
CA PRO A 50 -10.26 6.94 2.19
C PRO A 50 -10.95 7.73 1.08
N ARG A 51 -10.47 8.94 0.77
CA ARG A 51 -11.04 9.77 -0.29
C ARG A 51 -10.81 9.18 -1.67
N GLU A 52 -9.64 8.61 -1.94
CA GLU A 52 -9.39 7.89 -3.20
C GLU A 52 -10.31 6.69 -3.36
N ILE A 53 -10.49 5.91 -2.28
CA ILE A 53 -11.44 4.79 -2.28
C ILE A 53 -12.84 5.29 -2.57
N ASP A 54 -13.33 6.33 -1.88
CA ASP A 54 -14.69 6.87 -2.07
C ASP A 54 -14.95 7.41 -3.49
N LEU A 55 -13.91 7.78 -4.23
CA LEU A 55 -14.01 8.22 -5.63
C LEU A 55 -14.01 7.06 -6.64
N ILE A 56 -13.73 5.83 -6.20
CA ILE A 56 -13.77 4.64 -7.04
C ILE A 56 -15.17 4.03 -6.96
N GLY A 57 -15.85 3.96 -8.11
CA GLY A 57 -17.12 3.25 -8.25
C GLY A 57 -16.96 1.76 -7.93
N GLY A 58 -15.92 1.14 -8.51
CA GLY A 58 -15.60 -0.27 -8.34
C GLY A 58 -16.44 -1.18 -9.24
N HIS A 59 -15.92 -2.35 -9.59
CA HIS A 59 -16.62 -3.46 -10.25
C HIS A 59 -15.75 -4.72 -10.18
N LYS A 60 -16.23 -5.84 -10.72
CA LYS A 60 -15.53 -7.14 -10.73
C LYS A 60 -14.11 -7.16 -11.33
N ASN A 61 -13.73 -6.17 -12.16
CA ASN A 61 -12.36 -6.05 -12.70
C ASN A 61 -11.59 -4.86 -12.10
N THR A 62 -12.14 -4.20 -11.07
CA THR A 62 -11.39 -3.21 -10.29
C THR A 62 -10.60 -3.94 -9.22
N VAL A 63 -9.30 -3.68 -9.17
CA VAL A 63 -8.40 -4.15 -8.12
C VAL A 63 -7.82 -2.93 -7.41
N ILE A 64 -7.90 -2.91 -6.09
CA ILE A 64 -7.26 -1.90 -5.24
C ILE A 64 -6.16 -2.58 -4.43
N VAL A 65 -4.93 -2.09 -4.55
CA VAL A 65 -3.81 -2.55 -3.75
C VAL A 65 -3.41 -1.48 -2.76
N LEU A 66 -3.32 -1.85 -1.47
CA LEU A 66 -2.94 -0.95 -0.38
C LEU A 66 -1.58 -1.36 0.18
N ASN A 67 -0.67 -0.41 0.33
CA ASN A 67 0.62 -0.58 1.00
C ASN A 67 0.85 0.61 1.94
N ILE A 68 0.76 0.37 3.26
CA ILE A 68 0.79 1.41 4.29
C ILE A 68 1.54 0.86 5.50
N GLY A 69 2.77 1.31 5.67
CA GLY A 69 3.63 0.82 6.75
C GLY A 69 4.75 1.79 7.03
N VAL A 70 5.95 1.44 6.57
CA VAL A 70 7.24 2.08 6.87
C VAL A 70 7.23 3.60 7.12
N HIS A 71 6.53 4.39 6.31
CA HIS A 71 6.44 5.84 6.49
C HIS A 71 5.76 6.30 7.79
N PHE A 72 5.08 5.41 8.51
CA PHE A 72 4.41 5.67 9.77
C PHE A 72 5.23 5.21 10.99
N ARG A 73 6.26 4.37 10.82
CA ARG A 73 7.10 3.88 11.94
C ARG A 73 7.64 5.01 12.84
N PRO A 74 8.15 6.14 12.31
CA PRO A 74 8.69 7.19 13.16
C PRO A 74 7.63 8.15 13.73
N HIS A 75 6.34 7.86 13.52
CA HIS A 75 5.25 8.71 13.99
C HIS A 75 4.50 8.05 15.15
N PRO A 76 3.84 8.85 16.02
CA PRO A 76 3.04 8.30 17.12
C PRO A 76 2.02 7.26 16.63
N LEU A 77 2.02 6.08 17.26
CA LEU A 77 1.23 4.91 16.85
C LEU A 77 -0.26 5.22 16.65
N HIS A 78 -0.84 6.11 17.47
CA HIS A 78 -2.24 6.49 17.36
C HIS A 78 -2.60 7.11 15.99
N LEU A 79 -1.65 7.76 15.31
CA LEU A 79 -1.84 8.29 13.96
C LEU A 79 -1.98 7.16 12.93
N TYR A 80 -1.19 6.10 13.08
CA TYR A 80 -1.29 4.90 12.27
C TYR A 80 -2.62 4.19 12.50
N ILE A 81 -3.00 3.95 13.76
CA ILE A 81 -4.30 3.33 14.12
C ILE A 81 -5.45 4.13 13.48
N ARG A 82 -5.45 5.47 13.64
CA ARG A 82 -6.46 6.33 13.03
C ARG A 82 -6.47 6.22 11.51
N ARG A 83 -5.30 6.10 10.86
CA ARG A 83 -5.19 5.92 9.41
C ARG A 83 -5.86 4.62 8.98
N ILE A 84 -5.52 3.50 9.61
CA ILE A 84 -6.01 2.18 9.24
C ILE A 84 -7.52 2.04 9.51
N ILE A 85 -8.04 2.58 10.63
CA ILE A 85 -9.49 2.61 10.91
C ILE A 85 -10.26 3.38 9.83
N ASN A 86 -9.76 4.54 9.39
CA ASN A 86 -10.45 5.33 8.37
C ASN A 86 -10.46 4.62 7.00
N ILE A 87 -9.41 3.86 6.69
CA ILE A 87 -9.33 3.06 5.48
C ILE A 87 -10.30 1.89 5.56
N GLN A 88 -10.36 1.18 6.69
CA GLN A 88 -11.35 0.13 6.92
C GLN A 88 -12.78 0.64 6.68
N ARG A 89 -13.12 1.82 7.22
CA ARG A 89 -14.44 2.44 7.01
C ARG A 89 -14.71 2.74 5.53
N ALA A 90 -13.70 3.19 4.78
CA ALA A 90 -13.84 3.44 3.35
C ALA A 90 -14.01 2.15 2.55
N LEU A 91 -13.28 1.08 2.91
CA LEU A 91 -13.45 -0.24 2.31
C LEU A 91 -14.83 -0.82 2.59
N LYS A 92 -15.38 -0.67 3.81
CA LYS A 92 -16.76 -1.05 4.10
C LYS A 92 -17.76 -0.34 3.18
N ARG A 93 -17.59 0.97 2.99
CA ARG A 93 -18.42 1.72 2.01
C ARG A 93 -18.22 1.25 0.58
N LEU A 94 -17.01 0.82 0.20
CA LEU A 94 -16.73 0.27 -1.12
C LEU A 94 -17.46 -1.06 -1.32
N PHE A 95 -17.37 -1.97 -0.37
CA PHE A 95 -18.01 -3.27 -0.49
C PHE A 95 -19.54 -3.19 -0.48
N LEU A 96 -20.12 -2.20 0.21
CA LEU A 96 -21.57 -1.94 0.12
C LEU A 96 -22.03 -1.51 -1.28
N ARG A 97 -21.20 -0.76 -2.03
CA ARG A 97 -21.55 -0.29 -3.39
C ARG A 97 -21.04 -1.17 -4.52
N SER A 98 -19.97 -1.93 -4.28
CA SER A 98 -19.29 -2.76 -5.28
C SER A 98 -18.64 -3.97 -4.60
N PRO A 99 -19.44 -4.98 -4.20
CA PRO A 99 -18.97 -6.13 -3.44
C PRO A 99 -17.97 -7.02 -4.20
N GLU A 100 -17.96 -6.93 -5.54
CA GLU A 100 -17.04 -7.68 -6.40
C GLU A 100 -15.67 -6.99 -6.59
N THR A 101 -15.47 -5.77 -6.06
CA THR A 101 -14.17 -5.11 -6.15
C THR A 101 -13.14 -5.89 -5.32
N LYS A 102 -12.04 -6.30 -5.96
CA LYS A 102 -10.94 -6.98 -5.27
C LYS A 102 -10.09 -5.94 -4.53
N VAL A 103 -9.82 -6.19 -3.26
CA VAL A 103 -8.92 -5.36 -2.44
C VAL A 103 -7.83 -6.25 -1.88
N ILE A 104 -6.58 -5.90 -2.16
CA ILE A 104 -5.40 -6.62 -1.68
C ILE A 104 -4.58 -5.68 -0.81
N ILE A 105 -4.18 -6.16 0.36
CA ILE A 105 -3.38 -5.43 1.33
C ILE A 105 -2.00 -6.07 1.36
N LYS A 106 -0.98 -5.28 1.04
CA LYS A 106 0.40 -5.61 1.38
C LYS A 106 0.61 -5.25 2.85
N THR A 107 0.94 -6.24 3.68
CA THR A 107 1.23 -5.99 5.10
C THR A 107 2.59 -5.31 5.28
N GLU A 108 2.89 -4.91 6.52
CA GLU A 108 4.24 -4.48 6.90
C GLU A 108 5.26 -5.58 6.63
N HIS A 109 6.50 -5.19 6.32
CA HIS A 109 7.61 -6.11 6.09
C HIS A 109 8.65 -5.99 7.19
N SER A 110 9.30 -7.10 7.57
CA SER A 110 10.44 -7.04 8.49
C SER A 110 11.64 -6.38 7.79
N GLY A 111 12.50 -5.73 8.56
CA GLY A 111 13.68 -5.09 8.00
C GLY A 111 14.10 -3.86 8.80
N GLU A 112 15.41 -3.70 8.87
CA GLU A 112 16.07 -2.65 9.64
C GLU A 112 16.56 -1.53 8.72
N ASN A 113 16.58 -0.31 9.27
CA ASN A 113 17.22 0.84 8.65
C ASN A 113 18.45 1.19 9.49
N GLU A 114 19.64 0.78 9.04
CA GLU A 114 20.90 1.03 9.77
C GLU A 114 21.11 2.51 10.11
N LYS A 115 20.63 3.43 9.26
CA LYS A 115 20.78 4.89 9.47
C LYS A 115 19.76 5.47 10.45
N ALA A 116 18.70 4.73 10.78
CA ALA A 116 17.58 5.21 11.58
C ALA A 116 16.91 4.06 12.35
N PHE A 117 17.73 3.19 12.98
CA PHE A 117 17.29 1.95 13.61
C PHE A 117 16.18 2.19 14.65
N GLU A 118 16.41 3.13 15.57
CA GLU A 118 15.45 3.53 16.62
C GLU A 118 14.09 3.99 16.07
N LEU A 119 14.08 4.55 14.86
CA LEU A 119 12.90 5.17 14.24
C LEU A 119 12.16 4.23 13.28
N ASN A 120 12.84 3.22 12.73
CA ASN A 120 12.31 2.40 11.63
C ASN A 120 12.57 0.90 11.80
N SER A 121 12.89 0.43 13.01
CA SER A 121 13.13 -0.99 13.25
C SER A 121 11.89 -1.88 13.07
N SER A 122 12.14 -3.18 12.97
CA SER A 122 11.08 -4.20 12.91
C SER A 122 10.19 -4.18 14.15
N PHE A 123 10.66 -3.65 15.29
CA PHE A 123 9.81 -3.48 16.48
C PHE A 123 8.57 -2.63 16.18
N HIS A 124 8.75 -1.46 15.56
CA HIS A 124 7.63 -0.59 15.17
C HIS A 124 6.80 -1.22 14.05
N GLY A 125 7.46 -1.87 13.08
CA GLY A 125 6.81 -2.57 11.98
C GLY A 125 5.90 -3.70 12.45
N TYR A 126 6.32 -4.46 13.47
CA TYR A 126 5.54 -5.59 14.00
C TYR A 126 4.24 -5.11 14.66
N VAL A 127 4.30 -4.03 15.44
CA VAL A 127 3.10 -3.45 16.05
C VAL A 127 2.12 -2.98 14.97
N GLN A 128 2.63 -2.37 13.89
CA GLN A 128 1.81 -1.96 12.75
C GLN A 128 1.19 -3.15 12.01
N TYR A 129 1.97 -4.22 11.78
CA TYR A 129 1.49 -5.49 11.23
C TYR A 129 0.30 -6.05 12.03
N LEU A 130 0.44 -6.17 13.35
CA LEU A 130 -0.64 -6.67 14.23
C LEU A 130 -1.90 -5.80 14.19
N ILE A 131 -1.73 -4.47 14.09
CA ILE A 131 -2.85 -3.54 13.95
C ILE A 131 -3.57 -3.73 12.61
N MET A 132 -2.84 -3.93 11.51
CA MET A 132 -3.43 -4.19 10.20
C MET A 132 -4.25 -5.48 10.21
N GLU A 133 -3.64 -6.58 10.67
CA GLU A 133 -4.30 -7.89 10.80
C GLU A 133 -5.60 -7.75 11.59
N GLN A 134 -5.55 -7.12 12.77
CA GLN A 134 -6.72 -7.00 13.63
C GLN A 134 -7.82 -6.10 13.05
N ILE A 135 -7.48 -5.00 12.39
CA ILE A 135 -8.48 -4.05 11.87
C ILE A 135 -9.14 -4.58 10.59
N PHE A 136 -8.41 -5.35 9.78
CA PHE A 136 -8.90 -5.85 8.49
C PHE A 136 -9.44 -7.29 8.53
N LYS A 137 -9.25 -8.05 9.61
CA LYS A 137 -9.65 -9.47 9.74
C LYS A 137 -11.07 -9.82 9.28
N ASP A 138 -12.04 -8.93 9.48
CA ASP A 138 -13.46 -9.18 9.17
C ASP A 138 -13.88 -8.61 7.80
N LEU A 139 -12.93 -8.15 6.98
CA LEU A 139 -13.19 -7.67 5.62
C LEU A 139 -12.84 -8.72 4.58
N ASN A 140 -13.58 -8.73 3.47
CA ASN A 140 -13.27 -9.53 2.29
C ASN A 140 -12.09 -8.91 1.52
N VAL A 141 -10.87 -9.09 2.04
CA VAL A 141 -9.61 -8.59 1.46
C VAL A 141 -8.61 -9.73 1.32
N GLY A 142 -7.74 -9.65 0.31
CA GLY A 142 -6.56 -10.51 0.19
C GLY A 142 -5.37 -9.90 0.91
N PHE A 143 -4.43 -10.74 1.36
CA PHE A 143 -3.20 -10.29 2.02
C PHE A 143 -1.96 -10.81 1.29
N VAL A 144 -1.13 -9.91 0.79
CA VAL A 144 0.27 -10.24 0.50
C VAL A 144 1.01 -10.06 1.82
N ASN A 145 1.24 -11.17 2.54
CA ASN A 145 1.84 -11.13 3.86
C ASN A 145 3.36 -10.87 3.77
N ALA A 146 3.72 -9.62 3.56
CA ALA A 146 5.10 -9.19 3.39
C ALA A 146 5.97 -9.52 4.62
N TRP A 147 5.39 -9.54 5.82
CA TRP A 147 6.07 -9.92 7.07
C TRP A 147 6.59 -11.36 7.02
N ASP A 148 5.71 -12.31 6.73
CA ASP A 148 6.11 -13.72 6.60
C ASP A 148 7.05 -13.92 5.41
N MET A 149 6.80 -13.21 4.31
CA MET A 149 7.65 -13.30 3.13
C MET A 149 9.07 -12.80 3.38
N THR A 150 9.28 -11.68 4.08
CA THR A 150 10.66 -11.20 4.39
C THR A 150 11.38 -12.14 5.33
N ASN A 151 10.67 -12.72 6.32
CA ASN A 151 11.25 -13.71 7.22
C ASN A 151 11.63 -14.99 6.46
N ALA A 152 10.77 -15.50 5.59
CA ALA A 152 11.06 -16.68 4.77
C ALA A 152 12.20 -16.42 3.75
N PHE A 153 12.29 -15.20 3.24
CA PHE A 153 13.36 -14.78 2.33
C PHE A 153 14.67 -14.43 3.06
N ASN A 154 14.67 -14.40 4.40
CA ASN A 154 15.79 -13.93 5.24
C ASN A 154 16.27 -12.52 4.85
N SER A 155 15.33 -11.61 4.55
CA SER A 155 15.63 -10.22 4.21
C SER A 155 15.52 -9.33 5.44
N ASN A 156 16.66 -8.84 5.93
CA ASN A 156 16.71 -7.95 7.11
C ASN A 156 16.89 -6.47 6.76
N ILE A 157 16.80 -6.11 5.47
CA ILE A 157 16.96 -4.73 5.00
C ILE A 157 15.59 -4.12 4.67
N ILE A 158 15.41 -2.85 5.04
CA ILE A 158 14.14 -2.13 4.81
C ILE A 158 13.80 -1.92 3.33
N HIS A 159 14.83 -1.96 2.46
CA HIS A 159 14.71 -1.92 1.00
C HIS A 159 15.09 -3.29 0.45
N PRO A 160 14.13 -4.22 0.33
CA PRO A 160 14.42 -5.58 -0.10
C PRO A 160 14.90 -5.64 -1.56
N PRO A 161 15.62 -6.71 -1.94
CA PRO A 161 16.13 -6.88 -3.30
C PRO A 161 15.01 -7.09 -4.33
N ASN A 162 15.29 -6.81 -5.60
CA ASN A 162 14.32 -6.96 -6.69
C ASN A 162 13.72 -8.36 -6.80
N THR A 163 14.47 -9.41 -6.45
CA THR A 163 13.97 -10.80 -6.42
C THR A 163 12.83 -10.98 -5.43
N TYR A 164 12.92 -10.36 -4.25
CA TYR A 164 11.84 -10.36 -3.27
C TYR A 164 10.63 -9.59 -3.81
N ILE A 165 10.86 -8.41 -4.39
CA ILE A 165 9.78 -7.60 -4.98
C ILE A 165 9.04 -8.40 -6.06
N GLN A 166 9.75 -9.17 -6.88
CA GLN A 166 9.12 -10.06 -7.87
C GLN A 166 8.21 -11.10 -7.20
N HIS A 167 8.65 -11.75 -6.12
CA HIS A 167 7.81 -12.69 -5.39
C HIS A 167 6.56 -12.03 -4.76
N GLU A 168 6.67 -10.79 -4.27
CA GLU A 168 5.48 -10.04 -3.80
C GLU A 168 4.49 -9.78 -4.95
N VAL A 169 5.00 -9.44 -6.13
CA VAL A 169 4.18 -9.24 -7.33
C VAL A 169 3.54 -10.55 -7.77
N ASP A 170 4.29 -11.64 -7.79
CA ASP A 170 3.76 -12.97 -8.16
C ASP A 170 2.63 -13.38 -7.21
N MET A 171 2.82 -13.19 -5.90
CA MET A 171 1.77 -13.42 -4.89
C MET A 171 0.55 -12.52 -5.11
N LEU A 172 0.76 -11.23 -5.39
CA LEU A 172 -0.33 -10.31 -5.74
C LEU A 172 -1.12 -10.82 -6.95
N MET A 173 -0.45 -11.33 -7.99
CA MET A 173 -1.11 -11.80 -9.21
C MET A 173 -2.02 -13.01 -8.95
N THR A 174 -1.73 -13.85 -7.96
CA THR A 174 -2.60 -14.99 -7.58
C THR A 174 -3.99 -14.56 -7.05
N TYR A 175 -4.13 -13.32 -6.59
CA TYR A 175 -5.44 -12.77 -6.19
C TYR A 175 -6.24 -12.22 -7.37
N ILE A 176 -5.56 -11.86 -8.46
CA ILE A 176 -6.14 -11.15 -9.61
C ILE A 176 -6.53 -12.15 -10.72
N CYS A 177 -5.65 -13.10 -11.01
CA CYS A 177 -5.79 -14.14 -12.04
C CYS A 177 -6.38 -15.42 -11.47
#